data_AF-A0A3B0QQX1-F1
#
_entry.id   AF-A0A3B0QQX1-F1
#
_cell.length_a   1.000
_cell.length_b   1.000
_cell.length_c   1.000
_cell.angle_alpha   90.00
_cell.angle_beta   90.00
_cell.angle_gamma   90.00
#
_symmetry.space_group_name_H-M   'P 1'
#
loop_
_entity.id
_entity.type
_entity.pdbx_description
1 polymer ?
#
loop_
_entity_poly.entity_id
_entity_poly.type
_entity_poly.pdbx_seq_one_letter_code
_entity_poly.pdbx_strand_id
1 'polypeptide(L)'
;YLHIGSYTEDGQMIFPYVYDTDITDLSTLNSIERIRGNLLIRGNPILSELNGLKNLNSVEGYLIQISFNESLTTINGLNSLESIGNEIYILRNDLLSNFCGLQTLFKNNLDLVYNIGFNAYNPSLEDINNDNCSQ
;
A
#
# COMPACT_ATOMS: atom_id res chain seq x y z
N TYR A 1 -3.86 -10.92 -10.44
CA TYR A 1 -4.87 -9.85 -10.33
C TYR A 1 -4.65 -9.07 -9.05
N LEU A 2 -4.40 -7.76 -9.15
CA LEU A 2 -4.54 -6.85 -8.02
C LEU A 2 -5.97 -6.98 -7.48
N HIS A 3 -6.14 -7.42 -6.24
CA HIS A 3 -7.47 -7.58 -5.67
C HIS A 3 -7.99 -6.20 -5.26
N ILE A 4 -8.74 -5.56 -6.15
CA ILE A 4 -9.60 -4.43 -5.80
C ILE A 4 -10.78 -5.05 -5.07
N GLY A 5 -10.67 -5.15 -3.73
CA GLY A 5 -11.73 -5.73 -2.90
C GLY A 5 -13.04 -4.96 -3.11
N SER A 6 -14.12 -5.70 -3.34
CA SER A 6 -15.49 -5.17 -3.26
C SER A 6 -16.11 -5.63 -1.93
N TYR A 7 -16.80 -4.71 -1.27
CA TYR A 7 -17.63 -5.01 -0.11
C TYR A 7 -18.98 -5.54 -0.58
N THR A 8 -19.60 -6.44 0.17
CA THR A 8 -21.03 -6.69 0.03
C THR A 8 -21.85 -5.50 0.50
N GLU A 9 -23.12 -5.42 0.08
CA GLU A 9 -24.05 -4.35 0.46
C GLU A 9 -24.25 -4.24 1.99
N ASP A 10 -23.93 -5.27 2.76
CA ASP A 10 -23.97 -5.31 4.23
C ASP A 10 -22.61 -5.01 4.90
N GLY A 11 -21.60 -4.58 4.14
CA GLY A 11 -20.30 -4.16 4.67
C GLY A 11 -19.37 -5.29 5.10
N GLN A 12 -19.71 -6.55 4.84
CA GLN A 12 -18.80 -7.66 5.11
C GLN A 12 -17.68 -7.73 4.06
N MET A 13 -16.44 -7.83 4.54
CA MET A 13 -15.29 -8.12 3.67
C MET A 13 -15.35 -9.60 3.26
N ILE A 14 -15.66 -9.85 1.99
CA ILE A 14 -15.49 -11.19 1.41
C ILE A 14 -14.06 -11.27 0.84
N PHE A 15 -13.26 -12.20 1.37
CA PHE A 15 -12.00 -12.61 0.75
C PHE A 15 -12.22 -13.89 -0.06
N PRO A 16 -12.43 -13.83 -1.38
CA PRO A 16 -12.09 -14.97 -2.21
C PRO A 16 -10.56 -15.07 -2.22
N TYR A 17 -10.01 -15.89 -1.31
CA TYR A 17 -8.57 -16.14 -1.20
C TYR A 17 -8.08 -16.86 -2.48
N VAL A 18 -7.65 -16.10 -3.47
CA VAL A 18 -6.76 -16.58 -4.51
C VAL A 18 -5.38 -16.00 -4.17
N TYR A 19 -4.51 -16.84 -3.60
CA TYR A 19 -3.10 -16.52 -3.45
C TYR A 19 -2.50 -16.47 -4.86
N ASP A 20 -2.41 -15.28 -5.45
CA ASP A 20 -1.76 -15.10 -6.75
C ASP A 20 -0.26 -14.91 -6.48
N THR A 21 0.44 -16.02 -6.22
CA THR A 21 1.84 -16.04 -5.71
C THR A 21 2.87 -15.53 -6.71
N ASP A 22 2.45 -15.18 -7.93
CA ASP A 22 3.33 -14.98 -9.07
C ASP A 22 3.35 -13.52 -9.57
N ILE A 23 2.73 -12.58 -8.86
CA ILE A 23 2.79 -11.16 -9.25
C ILE A 23 4.20 -10.63 -9.03
N THR A 24 4.91 -10.37 -10.13
CA THR A 24 6.25 -9.77 -10.17
C THR A 24 6.24 -8.33 -10.66
N ASP A 25 5.24 -7.96 -11.46
CA ASP A 25 5.19 -6.69 -12.16
C ASP A 25 3.78 -6.09 -12.15
N LEU A 26 3.70 -4.81 -11.76
CA LEU A 26 2.49 -4.01 -11.75
C LEU A 26 2.44 -2.99 -12.89
N SER A 27 3.39 -3.00 -13.83
CA SER A 27 3.55 -1.99 -14.89
C SER A 27 2.28 -1.73 -15.70
N THR A 28 1.43 -2.74 -15.86
CA THR A 28 0.11 -2.65 -16.53
C THR A 28 -0.89 -1.73 -15.82
N LEU A 29 -0.64 -1.40 -14.55
CA LEU A 29 -1.48 -0.52 -13.74
C LEU A 29 -1.08 0.96 -13.83
N ASN A 30 -0.07 1.29 -14.63
CA ASN A 30 0.49 2.65 -14.68
C ASN A 30 -0.53 3.72 -15.12
N SER A 31 -1.66 3.37 -15.72
CA SER A 31 -2.71 4.32 -16.11
C SER A 31 -3.76 4.52 -15.02
N ILE A 32 -3.69 3.79 -13.90
CA ILE A 32 -4.68 3.89 -12.83
C ILE A 32 -4.34 5.10 -11.95
N GLU A 33 -5.21 6.10 -11.98
CA GLU A 33 -5.08 7.30 -11.14
C GLU A 33 -5.95 7.27 -9.89
N ARG A 34 -7.00 6.44 -9.90
CA ARG A 34 -8.00 6.38 -8.83
C ARG A 34 -8.52 4.96 -8.67
N ILE A 35 -8.62 4.52 -7.42
CA ILE A 35 -9.30 3.28 -7.02
C ILE A 35 -10.50 3.66 -6.16
N ARG A 36 -11.70 3.23 -6.56
CA ARG A 36 -12.94 3.49 -5.78
C ARG A 36 -13.11 2.57 -4.57
N GLY A 37 -12.50 1.39 -4.62
CA GLY A 37 -12.55 0.39 -3.56
C GLY A 37 -11.28 0.38 -2.71
N ASN A 38 -11.08 -0.71 -1.97
CA ASN A 38 -9.84 -0.94 -1.23
C ASN A 38 -8.68 -1.27 -2.18
N LEU A 39 -7.46 -0.97 -1.73
CA LEU A 39 -6.23 -1.45 -2.36
C LEU A 39 -5.60 -2.53 -1.47
N LEU A 40 -5.60 -3.78 -1.95
CA LEU A 40 -5.04 -4.92 -1.22
C LEU A 40 -3.86 -5.52 -2.01
N ILE A 41 -2.65 -5.39 -1.46
CA ILE A 41 -1.41 -5.96 -2.01
C ILE A 41 -0.88 -6.95 -0.97
N ARG A 42 -1.25 -8.22 -1.12
CA ARG A 42 -1.00 -9.22 -0.09
C ARG A 42 -0.49 -10.53 -0.65
N GLY A 43 0.51 -11.13 0.02
CA GLY A 43 0.95 -12.49 -0.28
C GLY A 43 1.67 -12.63 -1.62
N ASN A 44 2.41 -11.60 -2.06
CA ASN A 44 3.20 -11.64 -3.29
C ASN A 44 4.69 -11.77 -2.91
N PRO A 45 5.21 -12.99 -2.69
CA PRO A 45 6.53 -13.20 -2.08
C PRO A 45 7.68 -12.72 -2.96
N ILE A 46 7.47 -12.56 -4.27
CA ILE A 46 8.48 -12.15 -5.25
C ILE A 46 8.33 -10.70 -5.72
N LEU A 47 7.27 -9.99 -5.32
CA LEU A 47 7.06 -8.59 -5.68
C LEU A 47 8.02 -7.70 -4.91
N SER A 48 8.92 -7.00 -5.60
CA SER A 48 9.97 -6.19 -4.95
C SER A 48 9.63 -4.71 -4.80
N GLU A 49 8.70 -4.19 -5.60
CA GLU A 49 8.35 -2.77 -5.65
C GLU A 49 6.94 -2.53 -6.22
N LEU A 50 6.44 -1.29 -6.09
CA LEU A 50 5.08 -0.91 -6.51
C LEU A 50 5.03 0.06 -7.71
N ASN A 51 6.05 0.09 -8.57
CA ASN A 51 6.20 1.12 -9.63
C ASN A 51 5.01 1.22 -10.61
N GLY A 52 4.23 0.15 -10.75
CA GLY A 52 2.97 0.19 -11.49
C GLY A 52 1.92 1.17 -10.96
N LEU A 53 2.03 1.58 -9.70
CA LEU A 53 1.08 2.48 -9.03
C LEU A 53 1.52 3.95 -9.02
N LYS A 54 2.61 4.30 -9.70
CA LYS A 54 3.22 5.65 -9.66
C LYS A 54 2.29 6.82 -10.00
N ASN A 55 1.19 6.56 -10.69
CA ASN A 55 0.20 7.56 -11.09
C ASN A 55 -1.07 7.52 -10.22
N LEU A 56 -1.14 6.61 -9.23
CA LEU A 56 -2.27 6.47 -8.33
C LEU A 56 -2.29 7.64 -7.35
N ASN A 57 -3.31 8.50 -7.48
CA ASN A 57 -3.45 9.71 -6.68
C ASN A 57 -4.47 9.54 -5.55
N SER A 58 -5.42 8.62 -5.68
CA SER A 58 -6.50 8.43 -4.70
C SER A 58 -6.97 6.98 -4.56
N VAL A 59 -7.23 6.56 -3.32
CA VAL A 59 -7.93 5.32 -2.97
C VAL A 59 -9.12 5.65 -2.10
N GLU A 60 -10.33 5.62 -2.66
CA GLU A 60 -11.55 6.06 -1.97
C GLU A 60 -12.13 4.98 -1.04
N GLY A 61 -11.65 3.73 -1.17
CA GLY A 61 -12.02 2.67 -0.24
C GLY A 61 -11.50 2.93 1.17
N TYR A 62 -12.12 2.23 2.12
CA TYR A 62 -11.81 2.38 3.55
C TYR A 62 -10.35 2.00 3.89
N LEU A 63 -9.78 0.99 3.22
CA LEU A 63 -8.50 0.40 3.59
C LEU A 63 -7.53 0.27 2.42
N ILE A 64 -6.28 0.68 2.66
CA ILE A 64 -5.09 0.20 1.95
C ILE A 64 -4.38 -0.83 2.82
N GLN A 65 -4.15 -2.03 2.30
CA GLN A 65 -3.40 -3.08 2.98
C GLN A 65 -2.24 -3.60 2.14
N ILE A 66 -1.02 -3.48 2.65
CA ILE A 66 0.21 -4.02 2.06
C ILE A 66 0.84 -4.99 3.06
N SER A 67 0.70 -6.29 2.85
CA SER A 67 1.17 -7.27 3.84
C SER A 67 1.61 -8.60 3.29
N PHE A 68 2.55 -9.27 3.94
CA PHE A 68 3.05 -10.58 3.53
C PHE A 68 3.66 -10.57 2.11
N ASN A 69 4.36 -9.49 1.73
CA ASN A 69 5.14 -9.44 0.49
C ASN A 69 6.63 -9.48 0.87
N GLU A 70 7.17 -10.69 1.01
CA GLU A 70 8.49 -10.95 1.60
C GLU A 70 9.64 -10.25 0.85
N SER A 71 9.57 -10.18 -0.49
CA SER A 71 10.60 -9.50 -1.30
C SER A 71 10.41 -7.99 -1.45
N LEU A 72 9.30 -7.42 -0.96
CA LEU A 72 8.98 -6.01 -1.15
C LEU A 72 9.97 -5.14 -0.37
N THR A 73 10.77 -4.32 -1.06
CA THR A 73 11.79 -3.47 -0.42
C THR A 73 11.38 -2.00 -0.34
N THR A 74 10.46 -1.57 -1.22
CA THR A 74 10.04 -0.17 -1.34
C THR A 74 8.58 -0.03 -1.76
N ILE A 75 7.95 1.04 -1.26
CA ILE A 75 6.62 1.50 -1.68
C ILE A 75 6.67 2.85 -2.41
N ASN A 76 7.82 3.23 -2.99
CA ASN A 76 7.98 4.50 -3.72
C ASN A 76 7.03 4.67 -4.91
N GLY A 77 6.47 3.57 -5.43
CA GLY A 77 5.38 3.63 -6.40
C GLY A 77 4.10 4.30 -5.89
N LEU A 78 4.00 4.67 -4.60
CA LEU A 78 2.87 5.41 -4.03
C LEU A 78 3.16 6.91 -3.85
N ASN A 79 4.28 7.43 -4.37
CA ASN A 79 4.70 8.83 -4.20
C ASN A 79 3.68 9.89 -4.63
N SER A 80 2.79 9.56 -5.58
CA SER A 80 1.72 10.44 -6.06
C SER A 80 0.41 10.30 -5.27
N LEU A 81 0.33 9.38 -4.30
CA LEU A 81 -0.88 9.15 -3.52
C LEU A 81 -1.13 10.32 -2.56
N GLU A 82 -2.22 11.04 -2.79
CA GLU A 82 -2.57 12.26 -2.04
C GLU A 82 -3.69 12.03 -1.02
N SER A 83 -4.59 11.08 -1.30
CA SER A 83 -5.79 10.85 -0.49
C SER A 83 -6.16 9.39 -0.38
N ILE A 84 -6.60 8.98 0.80
CA ILE A 84 -7.17 7.66 1.07
C ILE A 84 -8.46 7.79 1.87
N GLY A 85 -9.29 6.74 1.88
CA GLY A 85 -10.57 6.77 2.59
C GLY A 85 -10.41 6.88 4.12
N ASN A 86 -9.63 5.98 4.74
CA ASN A 86 -9.46 6.03 6.20
C ASN A 86 -8.15 5.39 6.70
N GLU A 87 -7.92 4.12 6.36
CA GLU A 87 -6.88 3.31 7.01
C GLU A 87 -5.77 2.87 6.05
N ILE A 88 -4.54 2.86 6.56
CA ILE A 88 -3.38 2.28 5.85
C ILE A 88 -2.59 1.32 6.76
N TYR A 89 -2.58 0.04 6.40
CA TYR A 89 -1.85 -1.01 7.11
C TYR A 89 -0.72 -1.57 6.25
N ILE A 90 0.50 -1.48 6.78
CA ILE A 90 1.72 -1.99 6.13
C ILE A 90 2.42 -2.91 7.12
N LEU A 91 2.19 -4.21 6.96
CA LEU A 91 2.52 -5.19 7.98
C LEU A 91 3.21 -6.42 7.40
N ARG A 92 4.24 -6.93 8.07
CA ARG A 92 4.86 -8.23 7.70
C ARG A 92 5.39 -8.25 6.26
N ASN A 93 6.16 -7.24 5.88
CA ASN A 93 6.94 -7.23 4.65
C ASN A 93 8.42 -7.24 5.04
N ASP A 94 9.00 -8.44 5.10
CA ASP A 94 10.26 -8.73 5.80
C ASP A 94 11.47 -7.94 5.30
N LEU A 95 11.46 -7.50 4.05
CA LEU A 95 12.52 -6.69 3.44
C LEU A 95 12.14 -5.22 3.22
N LEU A 96 10.92 -4.81 3.59
CA LEU A 96 10.44 -3.45 3.32
C LEU A 96 11.12 -2.45 4.25
N SER A 97 12.01 -1.64 3.67
CA SER A 97 12.75 -0.63 4.42
C SER A 97 12.57 0.79 3.90
N ASN A 98 11.96 1.01 2.74
CA ASN A 98 11.75 2.34 2.16
C ASN A 98 10.26 2.72 2.05
N PHE A 99 9.85 3.71 2.84
CA PHE A 99 8.50 4.23 2.97
C PHE A 99 8.32 5.65 2.40
N CYS A 100 9.33 6.18 1.71
CA CYS A 100 9.30 7.56 1.23
C CYS A 100 8.15 7.85 0.24
N GLY A 101 7.60 6.82 -0.39
CA GLY A 101 6.37 6.92 -1.17
C GLY A 101 5.15 7.45 -0.41
N LEU A 102 5.12 7.43 0.93
CA LEU A 102 3.95 7.89 1.71
C LEU A 102 4.02 9.34 2.18
N GLN A 103 5.09 10.06 1.89
CA GLN A 103 5.30 11.42 2.40
C GLN A 103 4.18 12.38 2.00
N THR A 104 3.78 12.37 0.73
CA THR A 104 2.68 13.20 0.22
C THR A 104 1.40 12.94 0.98
N LEU A 105 1.04 11.66 1.14
CA LEU A 105 -0.18 11.25 1.82
C LEU A 105 -0.23 11.73 3.27
N PHE A 106 0.83 11.49 4.04
CA PHE A 106 0.89 11.83 5.46
C PHE A 106 0.99 13.33 5.72
N LYS A 107 1.61 14.10 4.82
CA LYS A 107 1.59 15.58 4.89
C LYS A 107 0.19 16.15 4.68
N ASN A 108 -0.64 15.50 3.87
CA ASN A 108 -1.97 15.97 3.53
C ASN A 108 -3.08 15.48 4.49
N ASN A 109 -2.85 14.41 5.26
CA ASN A 109 -3.87 13.78 6.07
C ASN A 109 -3.35 13.42 7.48
N LEU A 110 -3.47 14.37 8.41
CA LEU A 110 -2.95 14.22 9.77
C LEU A 110 -3.81 13.30 10.66
N ASP A 111 -5.05 13.01 10.25
CA ASP A 111 -6.01 12.20 11.02
C ASP A 111 -6.08 10.73 10.56
N LEU A 112 -5.17 10.30 9.68
CA LEU A 112 -5.16 8.91 9.17
C LEU A 112 -4.90 7.90 10.28
N VAL A 113 -5.68 6.83 10.28
CA VAL A 113 -5.39 5.65 11.08
C VAL A 113 -4.37 4.81 10.31
N TYR A 114 -3.16 4.68 10.86
CA TYR A 114 -2.09 3.90 10.25
C TYR A 114 -1.57 2.82 11.20
N ASN A 115 -1.11 1.72 10.62
CA ASN A 115 -0.40 0.67 11.33
C ASN A 115 0.78 0.18 10.49
N ILE A 116 1.98 0.55 10.91
CA ILE A 116 3.24 0.14 10.28
C ILE A 116 4.00 -0.70 11.32
N GLY A 117 4.23 -1.97 11.00
CA GLY A 117 4.81 -2.90 11.96
C GLY A 117 5.27 -4.20 11.32
N PHE A 118 6.25 -4.86 11.93
CA PHE A 118 6.79 -6.13 11.44
C PHE A 118 7.36 -6.05 10.01
N ASN A 119 7.86 -4.88 9.59
CA ASN A 119 8.66 -4.73 8.36
C ASN A 119 10.15 -4.61 8.71
N ALA A 120 11.05 -4.61 7.70
CA ALA A 120 12.49 -4.41 7.92
C ALA A 120 12.79 -3.06 8.61
N TYR A 121 12.09 -2.01 8.20
CA TYR A 121 12.06 -0.72 8.87
C TYR A 121 10.62 -0.35 9.20
N ASN A 122 10.37 0.22 10.38
CA ASN A 122 9.04 0.65 10.80
C ASN A 122 9.13 2.12 11.23
N PRO A 123 9.12 3.08 10.28
CA PRO A 123 9.25 4.50 10.60
C PRO A 123 8.06 5.01 11.41
N SER A 124 8.32 5.97 12.28
CA SER A 124 7.26 6.80 12.85
C SER A 124 6.71 7.79 11.81
N LEU A 125 5.56 8.40 12.10
CA LEU A 125 5.04 9.49 11.26
C LEU A 125 6.03 10.67 11.17
N GLU A 126 6.75 10.95 12.25
CA GLU A 126 7.79 11.99 12.28
C GLU A 126 8.94 11.63 11.35
N ASP A 127 9.40 10.37 11.36
CA ASP A 127 10.43 9.90 10.43
C ASP A 127 10.00 10.08 8.97
N ILE A 128 8.76 9.72 8.64
CA ILE A 128 8.24 9.87 7.28
C ILE A 128 8.21 11.35 6.87
N ASN A 129 7.71 12.23 7.75
CA ASN A 129 7.57 13.64 7.46
C ASN A 129 8.92 14.39 7.39
N ASN A 130 9.95 13.90 8.06
CA ASN A 130 11.29 14.51 8.16
C ASN A 130 12.34 13.84 7.24
N ASP A 131 11.91 13.23 6.14
CA ASP A 131 12.79 12.58 5.15
C ASP A 131 13.65 11.42 5.70
N ASN A 132 13.35 10.91 6.90
CA ASN A 132 13.97 9.73 7.50
C ASN A 132 13.15 8.45 7.19
N CYS A 133 12.56 8.40 6.01
CA CYS A 133 11.60 7.37 5.59
C CYS A 133 12.23 6.07 5.07
N SER A 134 13.56 5.90 5.14
CA SER A 134 14.25 4.72 4.64
C SER A 134 15.48 4.32 5.46
N GLN A 135 15.72 3.01 5.62
CA GLN A 135 16.93 2.42 6.23
C GLN A 135 17.53 1.29 5.40
#